data_AF-A0A9D2ZUP7-F1
#
_entry.id   AF-A0A9D2ZUP7-F1
#
_cell.length_a   1.000
_cell.length_b   1.000
_cell.length_c   1.000
_cell.angle_alpha   90.00
_cell.angle_beta   90.00
_cell.angle_gamma   90.00
#
_symmetry.space_group_name_H-M   'P 1'
#
loop_
_entity.id
_entity.type
_entity.pdbx_description
1 polymer ?
#
loop_
_entity_poly.entity_id
_entity_poly.type
_entity_poly.pdbx_seq_one_letter_code
_entity_poly.pdbx_strand_id
1 'polypeptide(L)'
;MFPDAKFIYLMRNPYTVFESTRSFFTNTIKPLKLEDISDTQLESNILDIYMKLYDRYEADKHLIPQDNLIEVKFEDFEANPSQMTRDIYSKLRIPGYDEAHDSIEAYLSKKKGYKKNAYKYDPRTVELVETHWAKPLKDWDYKLQ
;
A
#
# COMPACT_ATOMS: atom_id res chain seq x y z
N MET A 1 10.31 20.76 -8.83
CA MET A 1 8.89 20.49 -8.50
C MET A 1 8.17 20.01 -9.77
N PHE A 2 7.24 19.07 -9.66
CA PHE A 2 6.48 18.48 -10.79
C PHE A 2 5.00 18.90 -10.70
N PRO A 3 4.61 20.07 -11.26
CA PRO A 3 3.29 20.66 -11.04
C PRO A 3 2.12 19.87 -11.65
N ASP A 4 2.36 19.05 -12.68
CA ASP A 4 1.35 18.19 -13.32
C ASP A 4 1.63 16.69 -13.08
N ALA A 5 2.24 16.37 -11.94
CA ALA A 5 2.45 14.97 -11.56
C ALA A 5 1.13 14.21 -11.47
N LYS A 6 1.15 12.94 -11.89
CA LYS A 6 0.04 11.98 -11.72
C LYS A 6 0.35 11.09 -10.52
N PHE A 7 -0.65 10.84 -9.68
CA PHE A 7 -0.53 10.12 -8.42
C PHE A 7 -1.38 8.86 -8.45
N ILE A 8 -0.76 7.75 -8.05
CA ILE A 8 -1.44 6.48 -7.79
C ILE A 8 -1.26 6.22 -6.30
N TYR A 9 -2.34 6.30 -5.53
CA TYR A 9 -2.32 5.99 -4.10
C TYR A 9 -2.78 4.55 -3.89
N LEU A 10 -1.87 3.69 -3.42
CA LEU A 10 -2.14 2.28 -3.18
C LEU A 10 -2.55 2.05 -1.73
N MET A 11 -3.80 1.66 -1.52
CA MET A 11 -4.34 1.22 -0.24
C MET A 11 -4.15 -0.29 -0.13
N ARG A 12 -3.87 -0.78 1.06
CA ARG A 12 -3.73 -2.22 1.33
C ARG A 12 -4.26 -2.51 2.71
N ASN A 13 -4.75 -3.73 2.92
CA ASN A 13 -5.22 -4.20 4.22
C ASN A 13 -4.22 -3.79 5.35
N PRO A 14 -4.63 -2.92 6.29
CA PRO A 14 -3.74 -2.41 7.33
C PRO A 14 -3.14 -3.51 8.21
N TYR A 15 -3.86 -4.59 8.50
CA TYR A 15 -3.32 -5.73 9.24
C TYR A 15 -2.13 -6.37 8.51
N THR A 16 -2.24 -6.54 7.19
CA THR A 16 -1.13 -7.03 6.36
C THR A 16 0.03 -6.06 6.32
N VAL A 17 -0.25 -4.74 6.26
CA VAL A 17 0.79 -3.71 6.21
C VAL A 17 1.62 -3.71 7.49
N PHE A 18 0.97 -3.78 8.66
CA PHE A 18 1.66 -3.84 9.95
C PHE A 18 2.60 -5.05 10.02
N GLU A 19 2.09 -6.26 9.76
CA GLU A 19 2.88 -7.49 9.81
C GLU A 19 4.03 -7.50 8.80
N SER A 20 3.76 -7.06 7.56
CA SER A 20 4.77 -6.99 6.53
C SER A 20 5.89 -6.01 6.90
N THR A 21 5.54 -4.87 7.49
CA THR A 21 6.51 -3.85 7.91
C THR A 21 7.33 -4.35 9.10
N ARG A 22 6.66 -4.92 10.12
CA ARG A 22 7.33 -5.53 11.28
C ARG A 22 8.29 -6.63 10.86
N SER A 23 7.86 -7.52 9.96
CA SER A 23 8.71 -8.59 9.41
C SER A 23 9.91 -8.05 8.64
N PHE A 24 9.72 -7.02 7.80
CA PHE A 24 10.81 -6.38 7.07
C PHE A 24 11.86 -5.79 8.02
N PHE A 25 11.44 -5.04 9.03
CA PHE A 25 12.39 -4.46 9.97
C PHE A 25 13.10 -5.51 10.84
N THR A 26 12.38 -6.53 11.31
CA THR A 26 12.96 -7.59 12.15
C THR A 26 13.92 -8.48 11.37
N ASN A 27 13.56 -8.89 10.16
CA ASN A 27 14.31 -9.90 9.40
C ASN A 27 15.35 -9.31 8.45
N THR A 28 15.14 -8.08 7.98
CA THR A 28 16.02 -7.43 6.99
C THR A 28 16.82 -6.28 7.56
N ILE A 29 16.20 -5.40 8.36
CA ILE A 29 16.89 -4.20 8.87
C ILE A 29 17.68 -4.48 10.15
N LYS A 30 17.15 -5.26 11.09
CA LYS A 30 17.80 -5.57 12.37
C LYS A 30 19.22 -6.18 12.20
N PRO A 31 19.50 -7.04 11.20
CA PRO A 31 20.86 -7.51 10.93
C PRO A 31 21.83 -6.43 10.40
N LEU A 32 21.30 -5.33 9.86
CA LEU A 32 22.06 -4.24 9.23
C LEU A 32 22.19 -3.00 10.13
N LYS A 33 21.67 -3.05 11.36
CA LYS A 33 21.61 -1.89 12.25
C LYS A 33 23.00 -1.50 12.76
N LEU A 34 23.25 -0.19 12.84
CA LEU A 34 24.44 0.38 13.49
C LEU A 34 24.16 0.79 14.94
N GLU A 35 22.90 1.05 15.27
CA GLU A 35 22.43 1.37 16.62
C GLU A 35 21.31 0.40 17.03
N ASP A 36 21.23 0.12 18.33
CA ASP A 36 20.21 -0.75 18.87
C ASP A 36 18.85 -0.05 18.95
N ILE A 37 17.84 -0.69 18.39
CA ILE A 37 16.43 -0.36 18.56
C ILE A 37 15.73 -1.53 19.26
N SER A 38 14.96 -1.25 20.30
CA SER A 38 14.14 -2.26 20.97
C SER A 38 12.93 -2.63 20.11
N ASP A 39 12.42 -3.85 20.27
CA ASP A 39 11.27 -4.30 19.49
C ASP A 39 10.01 -3.45 19.80
N THR A 40 9.86 -2.97 21.04
CA THR A 40 8.79 -2.03 21.42
C THR A 40 8.92 -0.66 20.74
N GLN A 41 10.14 -0.12 20.67
CA GLN A 41 10.39 1.15 19.97
C GLN A 41 10.11 1.00 18.48
N LEU A 42 10.54 -0.11 17.88
CA LEU A 42 10.27 -0.42 16.48
C LEU A 42 8.77 -0.50 16.20
N GLU A 43 8.02 -1.21 17.03
CA GLU A 43 6.56 -1.34 16.92
C GLU A 43 5.86 0.02 17.01
N SER A 44 6.19 0.84 18.02
CA SER A 44 5.66 2.21 18.15
C SER A 44 5.97 3.05 16.91
N ASN A 45 7.21 2.99 16.41
CA ASN A 45 7.61 3.75 15.23
C ASN A 45 6.81 3.34 13.99
N ILE A 46 6.54 2.04 13.79
CA ILE A 46 5.72 1.55 12.66
C ILE A 46 4.30 2.14 12.76
N LEU A 47 3.68 2.06 13.94
CA LEU A 47 2.33 2.55 14.18
C LEU A 47 2.24 4.07 13.94
N ASP A 48 3.18 4.83 14.51
CA ASP A 48 3.21 6.29 14.47
C ASP A 48 3.51 6.84 13.07
N ILE A 49 4.51 6.26 12.39
CA ILE A 49 4.91 6.72 11.05
C ILE A 49 3.80 6.46 10.04
N TYR A 50 3.14 5.29 10.11
CA TYR A 50 2.02 4.99 9.23
C TYR A 50 0.90 6.02 9.35
N MET A 51 0.50 6.37 10.58
CA MET A 51 -0.53 7.40 10.80
C MET A 51 -0.09 8.77 10.33
N LYS A 52 1.17 9.17 10.54
CA LYS A 52 1.69 10.44 10.00
C LYS A 52 1.60 10.51 8.47
N LEU A 53 1.91 9.41 7.79
CA LEU A 53 1.82 9.33 6.32
C LEU A 53 0.37 9.39 5.85
N TYR A 54 -0.52 8.62 6.50
CA TYR A 54 -1.94 8.61 6.20
C TYR A 54 -2.61 9.97 6.45
N ASP A 55 -2.44 10.55 7.65
CA ASP A 55 -3.03 11.84 8.00
C ASP A 55 -2.52 12.95 7.07
N ARG A 56 -1.23 12.90 6.68
CA ARG A 56 -0.67 13.86 5.73
C ARG A 56 -1.28 13.71 4.34
N TYR A 57 -1.44 12.47 3.87
CA TYR A 57 -2.08 12.20 2.58
C TYR A 57 -3.53 12.69 2.57
N GLU A 58 -4.33 12.34 3.58
CA GLU A 58 -5.72 12.78 3.68
C GLU A 58 -5.85 14.29 3.76
N ALA A 59 -4.95 14.95 4.50
CA ALA A 59 -4.92 16.41 4.60
C ALA A 59 -4.58 17.08 3.26
N ASP A 60 -3.67 16.51 2.45
CA ASP A 60 -3.17 17.15 1.24
C ASP A 60 -3.87 16.70 -0.05
N LYS A 61 -4.56 15.56 -0.08
CA LYS A 61 -5.06 14.98 -1.34
C LYS A 61 -6.03 15.88 -2.11
N HIS A 62 -6.74 16.77 -1.42
CA HIS A 62 -7.60 17.78 -2.03
C HIS A 62 -6.85 18.85 -2.84
N LEU A 63 -5.53 18.97 -2.64
CA LEU A 63 -4.65 19.84 -3.43
C LEU A 63 -4.27 19.21 -4.78
N ILE A 64 -4.52 17.91 -4.96
CA ILE A 64 -4.24 17.20 -6.21
C ILE A 64 -5.42 17.39 -7.16
N PRO A 65 -5.19 17.76 -8.44
CA PRO A 65 -6.26 17.82 -9.42
C PRO A 65 -7.02 16.49 -9.53
N GLN A 66 -8.34 16.53 -9.67
CA GLN A 66 -9.21 15.35 -9.68
C GLN A 66 -8.85 14.32 -10.79
N ASP A 67 -8.25 14.78 -11.88
CA ASP A 67 -7.79 13.93 -13.00
C ASP A 67 -6.33 13.46 -12.85
N ASN A 68 -5.66 13.86 -11.77
CA ASN A 68 -4.27 13.51 -11.47
C ASN A 68 -4.14 12.54 -10.28
N LEU A 69 -5.25 12.07 -9.71
CA LEU A 69 -5.25 11.11 -8.62
C LEU A 69 -6.14 9.90 -8.95
N ILE A 70 -5.61 8.72 -8.66
CA ILE A 70 -6.39 7.49 -8.54
C ILE A 70 -6.01 6.77 -7.25
N GLU A 71 -7.01 6.37 -6.48
CA GLU A 71 -6.87 5.56 -5.26
C GLU A 71 -7.24 4.12 -5.61
N VAL A 72 -6.33 3.18 -5.34
CA VAL A 72 -6.46 1.78 -5.75
C VAL A 72 -6.23 0.87 -4.55
N LYS A 73 -7.16 -0.04 -4.27
CA LYS A 73 -6.92 -1.14 -3.33
C LYS A 73 -6.00 -2.17 -3.98
N PHE A 74 -4.98 -2.57 -3.24
CA PHE A 74 -4.00 -3.55 -3.69
C PHE A 74 -4.65 -4.89 -4.02
N GLU A 75 -5.64 -5.30 -3.21
CA GLU A 75 -6.38 -6.55 -3.41
C GLU A 75 -7.21 -6.55 -4.70
N ASP A 76 -7.83 -5.40 -5.03
CA ASP A 76 -8.56 -5.24 -6.30
C ASP A 76 -7.59 -5.29 -7.48
N PHE A 77 -6.43 -4.64 -7.35
CA PHE A 77 -5.39 -4.64 -8.39
C PHE A 77 -4.87 -6.04 -8.66
N GLU A 78 -4.65 -6.84 -7.63
CA GLU A 78 -4.20 -8.22 -7.82
C GLU A 78 -5.28 -9.13 -8.39
N ALA A 79 -6.55 -8.88 -8.09
CA ALA A 79 -7.64 -9.64 -8.69
C ALA A 79 -7.72 -9.42 -10.20
N ASN A 80 -7.49 -8.18 -10.66
CA ASN A 80 -7.65 -7.80 -12.07
C ASN A 80 -6.54 -6.84 -12.58
N PRO A 81 -5.25 -7.25 -12.57
CA PRO A 81 -4.15 -6.32 -12.79
C PRO A 81 -4.11 -5.73 -14.21
N SER A 82 -4.55 -6.50 -15.21
CA SER A 82 -4.66 -6.05 -16.60
C SER A 82 -5.68 -4.90 -16.72
N GLN A 83 -6.91 -5.15 -16.28
CA GLN A 83 -7.99 -4.17 -16.34
C GLN A 83 -7.65 -2.92 -15.51
N MET A 84 -7.16 -3.09 -14.27
CA MET A 84 -6.83 -1.94 -13.43
C MET A 84 -5.65 -1.14 -13.98
N THR A 85 -4.68 -1.77 -14.64
CA THR A 85 -3.61 -1.04 -15.33
C THR A 85 -4.20 -0.18 -16.45
N ARG A 86 -5.10 -0.71 -17.27
CA ARG A 86 -5.81 0.07 -18.29
C ARG A 86 -6.59 1.24 -17.71
N ASP A 87 -7.31 1.01 -16.62
CA ASP A 87 -8.11 2.04 -15.95
C ASP A 87 -7.24 3.17 -15.38
N ILE A 88 -6.08 2.83 -14.82
CA ILE A 88 -5.07 3.79 -14.35
C ILE A 88 -4.58 4.67 -15.52
N TYR A 89 -4.20 4.06 -16.66
CA TYR A 89 -3.76 4.81 -17.84
C TYR A 89 -4.84 5.77 -18.33
N SER A 90 -6.08 5.29 -18.42
CA SER A 90 -7.23 6.08 -18.86
C SER A 90 -7.54 7.23 -17.89
N LYS A 91 -7.66 6.95 -16.59
CA LYS A 91 -8.03 7.93 -15.56
C LYS A 91 -6.99 9.06 -15.45
N LEU A 92 -5.71 8.70 -15.47
CA LEU A 92 -4.60 9.66 -15.34
C LEU A 92 -4.18 10.27 -16.69
N ARG A 93 -4.85 9.90 -17.79
CA ARG A 93 -4.54 10.32 -19.16
C ARG A 93 -3.07 10.09 -19.52
N ILE A 94 -2.53 8.94 -19.11
CA ILE A 94 -1.17 8.54 -19.44
C ILE A 94 -1.19 8.03 -20.89
N PRO A 95 -0.43 8.63 -21.82
CA PRO A 95 -0.36 8.16 -23.20
C PRO A 95 0.44 6.85 -23.29
N GLY A 96 0.33 6.15 -24.41
CA GLY A 96 1.18 5.00 -24.70
C GLY A 96 0.66 3.64 -24.23
N TYR A 97 -0.61 3.53 -23.81
CA TYR A 97 -1.17 2.25 -23.36
C TYR A 97 -1.20 1.21 -24.48
N ASP A 98 -1.64 1.59 -25.67
CA ASP A 98 -1.81 0.64 -26.78
C ASP A 98 -0.45 0.07 -27.23
N GLU A 99 0.60 0.89 -27.23
CA GLU A 99 1.96 0.48 -27.53
C GLU A 99 2.58 -0.38 -26.40
N ALA A 100 2.23 -0.09 -25.15
CA ALA A 100 2.73 -0.83 -23.99
C ALA A 100 1.94 -2.11 -23.68
N HIS A 101 0.72 -2.25 -24.20
CA HIS A 101 -0.25 -3.30 -23.86
C HIS A 101 0.37 -4.69 -23.89
N ASP A 102 1.01 -5.06 -24.99
CA ASP A 102 1.56 -6.41 -25.16
C ASP A 102 2.72 -6.69 -24.18
N SER A 103 3.51 -5.67 -23.87
CA SER A 103 4.60 -5.77 -22.87
C SER A 103 4.05 -5.90 -21.45
N ILE A 104 2.99 -5.17 -21.13
CA ILE A 104 2.28 -5.24 -19.85
C ILE A 104 1.68 -6.64 -19.67
N GLU A 105 0.94 -7.16 -20.67
CA GLU A 105 0.35 -8.49 -20.64
C GLU A 105 1.40 -9.60 -20.54
N ALA A 106 2.51 -9.48 -21.28
CA ALA A 106 3.63 -10.40 -21.19
C ALA A 106 4.27 -10.40 -19.79
N TYR A 107 4.33 -9.25 -19.10
CA TYR A 107 4.81 -9.19 -17.72
C TYR A 107 3.82 -9.79 -16.72
N LEU A 108 2.53 -9.44 -16.84
CA LEU A 108 1.49 -9.94 -15.95
C LEU A 108 1.32 -11.45 -16.06
N SER A 109 1.41 -12.01 -17.27
CA SER A 109 1.36 -13.47 -17.48
C SER A 109 2.48 -14.22 -16.77
N LYS A 110 3.71 -13.67 -16.73
CA LYS A 110 4.84 -14.25 -15.96
C LYS A 110 4.63 -14.20 -14.45
N LYS A 111 3.77 -13.31 -13.95
CA LYS A 111 3.47 -13.13 -12.53
C LYS A 111 2.23 -13.90 -12.06
N LYS A 112 1.45 -14.49 -12.98
CA LYS A 112 0.33 -15.39 -12.65
C LYS A 112 0.85 -16.56 -11.81
N GLY A 113 0.46 -16.60 -10.53
CA GLY A 113 0.86 -17.65 -9.59
C GLY A 113 1.78 -17.20 -8.47
N TYR A 114 2.11 -15.91 -8.35
CA TYR A 114 2.79 -15.40 -7.15
C TYR A 114 1.91 -15.64 -5.92
N LYS A 115 2.38 -16.50 -5.01
CA LYS A 115 1.69 -16.82 -3.77
C LYS A 115 2.16 -15.88 -2.67
N LYS A 116 1.24 -15.08 -2.14
CA LYS A 116 1.52 -14.26 -0.96
C LYS A 116 1.83 -15.13 0.25
N ASN A 117 2.58 -14.53 1.18
CA ASN A 117 2.58 -14.99 2.57
C ASN A 117 1.14 -14.89 3.10
N ALA A 118 0.59 -16.02 3.56
CA ALA A 118 -0.65 -16.02 4.31
C ALA A 118 -0.31 -15.56 5.74
N TYR A 119 -0.60 -14.30 6.05
CA TYR A 119 -0.45 -13.79 7.40
C TYR A 119 -1.66 -14.25 8.21
N LYS A 120 -1.39 -14.94 9.33
CA LYS A 120 -2.34 -15.06 10.42
C LYS A 120 -2.06 -13.91 11.36
N TYR A 121 -3.07 -13.08 11.62
CA TYR A 121 -2.94 -11.97 12.56
C TYR A 121 -3.17 -12.53 13.96
N ASP A 122 -2.15 -12.45 14.80
CA ASP A 122 -2.33 -12.77 16.21
C ASP A 122 -3.24 -11.71 16.88
N PRO A 123 -3.93 -12.05 17.98
CA PRO A 123 -4.86 -11.12 18.63
C PRO A 123 -4.26 -9.77 19.03
N ARG A 124 -2.96 -9.72 19.37
CA ARG A 124 -2.28 -8.47 19.72
C ARG A 124 -2.07 -7.60 18.49
N THR A 125 -1.72 -8.18 17.35
CA THR A 125 -1.66 -7.41 16.09
C THR A 125 -3.02 -6.82 15.74
N VAL A 126 -4.10 -7.59 15.90
CA VAL A 126 -5.46 -7.07 15.67
C VAL A 126 -5.74 -5.89 16.59
N GLU A 127 -5.50 -6.04 17.89
CA GLU A 127 -5.69 -4.97 18.88
C GLU A 127 -4.89 -3.70 18.56
N LEU A 128 -3.61 -3.85 18.21
CA LEU A 128 -2.74 -2.73 17.85
C LEU A 128 -3.26 -1.99 16.61
N VAL A 129 -3.63 -2.73 15.56
CA VAL A 129 -4.10 -2.13 14.30
C VAL A 129 -5.48 -1.48 14.50
N GLU A 130 -6.40 -2.12 15.21
CA GLU A 130 -7.70 -1.52 15.50
C GLU A 130 -7.60 -0.29 16.40
N THR A 131 -6.69 -0.29 17.37
CA THR A 131 -6.49 0.84 18.30
C THR A 131 -5.84 2.03 17.60
N HIS A 132 -4.76 1.79 16.85
CA HIS A 132 -3.93 2.86 16.29
C HIS A 132 -4.37 3.28 14.89
N TRP A 133 -4.91 2.36 14.09
CA TRP A 133 -5.20 2.56 12.66
C TRP A 133 -6.71 2.44 12.34
N ALA A 134 -7.58 2.74 13.32
CA ALA A 134 -9.03 2.73 13.15
C ALA A 134 -9.54 3.59 11.97
N LYS A 135 -8.92 4.75 11.73
CA LYS A 135 -9.31 5.67 10.65
C LYS A 135 -9.13 5.04 9.26
N PRO A 136 -7.92 4.61 8.83
CA PRO A 136 -7.76 3.99 7.52
C PRO A 136 -8.55 2.69 7.37
N LEU A 137 -8.76 1.91 8.44
CA LEU A 137 -9.66 0.76 8.40
C LEU A 137 -11.09 1.16 8.01
N LYS A 138 -11.63 2.20 8.65
CA LYS A 138 -12.96 2.72 8.38
C LYS A 138 -13.07 3.35 6.99
N ASP A 139 -12.16 4.25 6.67
CA ASP A 139 -12.21 5.07 5.44
C ASP A 139 -12.06 4.21 4.18
N TRP A 140 -11.30 3.11 4.26
CA TRP A 140 -11.10 2.19 3.15
C TRP A 140 -11.95 0.93 3.25
N ASP A 141 -12.87 0.84 4.22
CA ASP A 141 -13.76 -0.31 4.47
C ASP A 141 -13.00 -1.65 4.54
N TYR A 142 -11.91 -1.69 5.31
CA TYR A 142 -11.23 -2.93 5.65
C TYR A 142 -11.78 -3.50 6.96
N LYS A 143 -12.05 -4.81 6.95
CA LYS A 143 -12.49 -5.59 8.11
C LYS A 143 -11.56 -6.77 8.30
N LEU A 144 -11.46 -7.25 9.53
CA LEU A 144 -10.80 -8.52 9.81
C LEU A 144 -11.65 -9.63 9.15
N GLN A 145 -11.06 -10.35 8.18
CA GLN A 145 -11.69 -11.48 7.50
C GLN A 145 -11.48 -12.78 8.27
#